data_AF-D8QUQ7-F1
#
_entry.id   AF-D8QUQ7-F1
#
_cell.length_a   1.000
_cell.length_b   1.000
_cell.length_c   1.000
_cell.angle_alpha   90.00
_cell.angle_beta   90.00
_cell.angle_gamma   90.00
#
_symmetry.space_group_name_H-M   'P 1'
#
loop_
_entity.id
_entity.type
_entity.pdbx_description
1 polymer ?
#
loop_
_entity_poly.entity_id
_entity_poly.type
_entity_poly.pdbx_seq_one_letter_code
_entity_poly.pdbx_strand_id
1 'polypeptide(L)'
;IQVINHGVPHFLVDEMQSVAREFHALPNEEKMRYFSTDTESPMRYETTFNVTQDKVFSWRDYLRHSCLPLAEMQDLWPDKPASYRYKYLLAIL
;
A
#
# COMPACT_ATOMS: atom_id res chain seq x y z
N ILE A 1 -19.07 -8.82 -9.82
CA ILE A 1 -19.46 -10.04 -9.06
C ILE A 1 -18.78 -9.95 -7.71
N GLN A 2 -19.47 -10.27 -6.62
CA GLN A 2 -18.85 -10.40 -5.29
C GLN A 2 -18.65 -11.89 -5.00
N VAL A 3 -17.55 -12.23 -4.34
CA VAL A 3 -17.24 -13.61 -3.94
C VAL A 3 -17.38 -13.70 -2.43
N ILE A 4 -18.18 -14.68 -1.98
CA ILE A 4 -18.30 -15.07 -0.58
C ILE A 4 -17.65 -16.45 -0.39
N ASN A 5 -17.25 -16.80 0.83
CA ASN A 5 -16.54 -18.05 1.15
C ASN A 5 -15.25 -18.26 0.34
N HIS A 6 -14.49 -17.17 0.12
CA HIS A 6 -13.25 -17.16 -0.67
C HIS A 6 -12.05 -17.88 -0.02
N GLY A 7 -12.22 -18.53 1.13
CA GLY A 7 -11.15 -19.26 1.83
C GLY A 7 -10.14 -18.39 2.59
N VAL A 8 -10.01 -17.10 2.25
CA VAL A 8 -9.20 -16.15 3.03
C VAL A 8 -9.79 -15.97 4.44
N PRO A 9 -9.00 -16.19 5.52
CA PRO A 9 -9.46 -15.98 6.89
C PRO A 9 -9.87 -14.54 7.18
N HIS A 10 -10.98 -14.34 7.89
CA HIS A 10 -11.49 -13.00 8.20
C HIS A 10 -10.49 -12.13 8.98
N PHE A 11 -9.81 -12.71 9.98
CA PHE A 11 -8.83 -11.97 10.78
C PHE A 11 -7.70 -11.37 9.90
N LEU A 12 -7.33 -12.05 8.81
CA LEU A 12 -6.28 -11.58 7.91
C LEU A 12 -6.73 -10.34 7.12
N VAL A 13 -7.99 -10.34 6.65
CA VAL A 13 -8.60 -9.18 6.00
C VAL A 13 -8.66 -7.99 6.96
N ASP A 14 -9.04 -8.23 8.21
CA ASP A 14 -9.12 -7.18 9.23
C ASP A 14 -7.73 -6.59 9.54
N GLU A 15 -6.71 -7.44 9.66
CA GLU A 15 -5.32 -7.02 9.89
C GLU A 15 -4.77 -6.18 8.73
N MET A 16 -5.03 -6.58 7.49
CA MET A 16 -4.67 -5.81 6.28
C MET A 16 -5.34 -4.43 6.27
N GLN A 17 -6.64 -4.38 6.61
CA GLN A 17 -7.35 -3.10 6.69
C GLN A 17 -6.81 -2.22 7.82
N SER A 18 -6.47 -2.80 8.97
CA SER A 18 -5.90 -2.05 10.10
C SER A 18 -4.57 -1.41 9.71
N VAL A 19 -3.64 -2.18 9.14
CA VAL A 19 -2.32 -1.66 8.79
C VAL A 19 -2.37 -0.61 7.69
N ALA A 20 -3.29 -0.74 6.72
CA ALA A 20 -3.52 0.30 5.72
C ALA A 20 -4.01 1.60 6.38
N ARG A 21 -4.97 1.52 7.30
CA ARG A 21 -5.44 2.69 8.06
C ARG A 21 -4.33 3.32 8.89
N GLU A 22 -3.54 2.51 9.58
CA GLU A 22 -2.40 2.96 10.39
C GLU A 22 -1.37 3.70 9.53
N PHE A 23 -1.01 3.17 8.35
CA PHE A 23 -0.10 3.84 7.42
C PHE A 23 -0.65 5.22 6.99
N HIS A 24 -1.91 5.28 6.57
CA HIS A 24 -2.50 6.54 6.10
C HIS A 24 -2.71 7.57 7.22
N ALA A 25 -2.79 7.12 8.47
CA ALA A 25 -2.85 7.95 9.68
C ALA A 25 -1.47 8.49 10.13
N LEU A 26 -0.36 8.03 9.54
CA LEU A 26 0.97 8.56 9.84
C LEU A 26 1.08 10.05 9.46
N PRO A 27 2.01 10.80 10.09
CA PRO A 27 2.37 12.13 9.65
C PRO A 27 2.73 12.16 8.16
N ASN A 28 2.46 13.28 7.50
CA ASN A 28 2.73 13.41 6.06
C ASN A 28 4.21 13.19 5.74
N GLU A 29 5.12 13.60 6.62
CA GLU A 29 6.56 13.41 6.46
C GLU A 29 6.93 11.93 6.31
N GLU A 30 6.26 11.04 7.04
CA GLU A 30 6.50 9.59 6.95
C GLU A 30 5.96 9.01 5.64
N LYS A 31 4.76 9.43 5.23
CA LYS A 31 4.14 8.95 3.99
C LYS A 31 4.89 9.44 2.75
N MET A 32 5.33 10.69 2.78
CA MET A 32 6.04 11.34 1.66
C MET A 32 7.43 10.75 1.41
N ARG A 33 8.01 9.98 2.34
CA ARG A 33 9.22 9.18 2.08
C ARG A 33 9.05 8.19 0.91
N TYR A 34 7.81 7.79 0.64
CA TYR A 34 7.47 6.86 -0.43
C TYR A 34 6.88 7.57 -1.67
N PHE A 35 6.81 8.90 -1.67
CA PHE A 35 6.28 9.64 -2.82
C PHE A 35 7.21 9.47 -4.03
N SER A 36 6.62 9.16 -5.17
CA SER A 36 7.33 9.12 -6.45
C SER A 36 6.36 9.43 -7.58
N THR A 37 6.84 10.08 -8.64
CA THR A 37 6.11 10.25 -9.90
C THR A 37 6.49 9.20 -10.95
N ASP A 38 7.44 8.33 -10.64
CA ASP A 38 7.85 7.22 -11.50
C ASP A 38 6.79 6.11 -11.45
N THR A 39 6.18 5.79 -12.59
CA THR A 39 5.16 4.73 -12.72
C THR A 39 5.72 3.33 -12.59
N GLU A 40 7.01 3.17 -12.86
CA GLU A 40 7.70 1.87 -12.78
C GLU A 40 8.28 1.61 -11.40
N SER A 41 8.19 2.57 -10.47
CA SER A 41 8.68 2.38 -9.11
C SER A 41 7.98 1.18 -8.44
N PRO A 42 8.75 0.23 -7.89
CA PRO A 42 8.20 -0.94 -7.18
C PRO A 42 7.54 -0.55 -5.84
N MET A 43 7.75 0.68 -5.37
CA MET A 43 7.17 1.22 -4.14
C MET A 43 6.81 2.70 -4.36
N ARG A 44 5.55 3.08 -4.12
CA ARG A 44 5.10 4.44 -4.42
C ARG A 44 3.84 4.84 -3.66
N TYR A 45 3.88 6.02 -3.04
CA TYR A 45 2.74 6.76 -2.52
C TYR A 45 2.36 7.88 -3.49
N GLU A 46 1.07 8.02 -3.78
CA GLU A 46 0.53 9.10 -4.63
C GLU A 46 -0.81 9.62 -4.09
N THR A 47 -1.06 10.90 -4.35
CA THR A 47 -2.33 11.58 -4.03
C THR A 47 -3.14 11.89 -5.29
N THR A 48 -2.54 11.77 -6.48
CA THR A 48 -3.14 12.02 -7.79
C THR A 48 -2.33 11.28 -8.86
N PHE A 49 -2.99 10.64 -9.84
CA PHE A 49 -2.33 9.78 -10.82
C PHE A 49 -1.43 10.55 -11.80
N ASN A 50 -1.80 11.77 -12.19
CA ASN A 50 -0.98 12.55 -13.11
C ASN A 50 -1.16 14.06 -12.93
N VAL A 51 -0.52 14.63 -11.90
CA VAL A 51 -0.69 16.05 -11.51
C VAL A 51 -0.39 17.04 -12.64
N THR A 52 0.41 16.63 -13.63
CA THR A 52 0.83 17.47 -14.76
C THR A 52 -0.05 17.34 -15.99
N GLN A 53 -0.84 16.27 -16.12
CA GLN A 53 -1.71 16.03 -17.29
C GLN A 53 -3.20 16.00 -16.96
N ASP A 54 -3.56 15.76 -15.70
CA ASP A 54 -4.95 15.62 -15.28
C ASP A 54 -5.64 16.99 -15.17
N LYS A 55 -6.67 17.19 -15.99
CA LYS A 55 -7.58 18.35 -15.87
C LYS A 55 -8.59 18.19 -14.72
N VAL A 56 -8.73 16.97 -14.20
CA VAL A 56 -9.63 16.60 -13.11
C VAL A 56 -8.89 15.68 -12.16
N PHE A 57 -8.74 16.09 -10.91
CA PHE A 57 -8.03 15.33 -9.90
C PHE A 57 -8.93 14.27 -9.26
N SER A 58 -8.35 13.11 -8.95
CA SER A 58 -9.02 12.08 -8.15
C SER A 58 -8.93 12.44 -6.67
N TRP A 59 -10.05 12.38 -5.94
CA TRP A 59 -10.04 12.46 -4.48
C TRP A 59 -9.59 11.11 -3.91
N ARG A 60 -8.28 10.85 -3.92
CA ARG A 60 -7.72 9.58 -3.43
C ARG A 60 -6.23 9.71 -3.16
N ASP A 61 -5.84 9.28 -1.96
CA ASP A 61 -4.47 8.88 -1.68
C ASP A 61 -4.34 7.37 -1.79
N TYR A 62 -3.24 6.87 -2.36
CA TYR A 62 -2.99 5.45 -2.43
C TYR A 62 -1.50 5.11 -2.34
N LEU A 63 -1.24 3.95 -1.79
CA LEU A 63 0.07 3.32 -1.71
C LEU A 63 0.08 2.11 -2.64
N ARG A 64 1.04 2.03 -3.54
CA ARG A 64 1.28 0.88 -4.43
C ARG A 64 2.63 0.30 -4.11
N HIS A 65 2.69 -1.01 -3.99
CA HIS A 65 3.95 -1.73 -3.93
C HIS A 65 3.86 -3.07 -4.64
N SER A 66 4.97 -3.46 -5.27
CA SER A 66 5.14 -4.80 -5.84
C SER A 66 5.29 -5.81 -4.72
N CYS A 67 4.66 -6.98 -4.88
CA CYS A 67 4.77 -8.08 -3.93
C CYS A 67 5.71 -9.18 -4.40
N LEU A 68 6.05 -9.19 -5.70
CA LEU A 68 6.81 -10.26 -6.33
C LEU A 68 7.97 -9.68 -7.16
N PRO A 69 9.13 -10.34 -7.17
CA PRO A 69 9.51 -11.48 -6.31
C PRO A 69 9.71 -11.02 -4.84
N LEU A 70 9.13 -11.76 -3.88
CA LEU A 70 8.99 -11.30 -2.49
C LEU A 70 10.33 -10.95 -1.82
N ALA A 71 11.35 -11.76 -2.07
CA ALA A 71 12.70 -11.57 -1.50
C ALA A 71 13.33 -10.22 -1.88
N GLU A 72 12.99 -9.69 -3.05
CA GLU A 72 13.50 -8.40 -3.54
C GLU A 72 12.62 -7.23 -3.12
N MET A 73 11.32 -7.47 -2.90
CA MET A 73 10.33 -6.40 -2.69
C MET A 73 10.10 -6.06 -1.23
N GLN A 74 10.19 -7.02 -0.31
CA GLN A 74 9.78 -6.82 1.10
C GLN A 74 10.56 -5.70 1.81
N ASP A 75 11.81 -5.46 1.43
CA ASP A 75 12.67 -4.44 2.02
C ASP A 75 12.33 -3.02 1.55
N LEU A 76 11.65 -2.90 0.41
CA LEU A 76 11.18 -1.64 -0.15
C LEU A 76 9.87 -1.18 0.48
N TRP A 77 9.11 -2.10 1.09
CA TRP A 77 7.83 -1.78 1.73
C TRP A 77 8.01 -0.85 2.93
N PRO A 78 6.95 -0.15 3.37
CA PRO A 78 6.99 0.71 4.53
C PRO A 78 7.58 0.03 5.77
N ASP A 79 8.44 0.76 6.47
CA ASP A 79 8.96 0.39 7.79
C ASP A 79 7.99 0.77 8.92
N LYS A 80 7.04 1.67 8.60
CA LYS A 80 5.98 2.14 9.50
C LYS A 80 4.59 1.88 8.90
N PRO A 81 3.59 1.54 9.73
CA PRO A 81 3.75 1.08 11.11
C PRO A 81 4.66 -0.14 11.21
N ALA A 82 5.26 -0.39 12.37
CA ALA A 82 6.25 -1.48 12.54
C ALA A 82 5.71 -2.85 12.12
N SER A 83 4.40 -3.04 12.16
CA SER A 83 3.71 -4.25 11.73
C SER A 83 3.46 -4.35 10.22
N TYR A 84 3.76 -3.33 9.42
CA TYR A 84 3.41 -3.27 8.00
C TYR A 84 3.93 -4.48 7.24
N ARG A 85 5.24 -4.72 7.30
CA ARG A 85 5.87 -5.82 6.54
C ARG A 85 5.33 -7.18 6.95
N TYR A 86 5.26 -7.47 8.24
CA TYR A 86 4.77 -8.75 8.74
C TYR A 86 3.30 -9.01 8.37
N LYS A 87 2.41 -8.02 8.55
CA LYS A 87 0.97 -8.19 8.26
C LYS A 87 0.71 -8.36 6.76
N TYR A 88 1.44 -7.66 5.89
CA TYR A 88 1.35 -7.87 4.44
C TYR A 88 1.99 -9.17 3.98
N LEU A 89 3.08 -9.62 4.61
CA LEU A 89 3.69 -10.93 4.33
C LEU A 89 2.69 -12.07 4.57
N LEU A 90 1.96 -12.02 5.70
CA LEU A 90 0.92 -13.00 6.01
C LEU A 90 -0.23 -13.02 4.99
N ALA A 91 -0.46 -11.92 4.28
CA ALA A 91 -1.51 -11.84 3.27
C ALA A 91 -1.10 -12.41 1.90
N ILE A 92 0.21 -12.55 1.66
CA ILE A 92 0.76 -13.00 0.38
C ILE A 92 1.12 -14.49 0.40
N LEU A 93 1.39 -15.06 1.58
CA LEU A 93 1.67 -16.48 1.83
C LEU A 93 0.38 -17.25 2.13
#